data_AF-A0A954XGU2-F1
#
_entry.id   AF-A0A954XGU2-F1
#
_cell.length_a   1.000
_cell.length_b   1.000
_cell.length_c   1.000
_cell.angle_alpha   90.00
_cell.angle_beta   90.00
_cell.angle_gamma   90.00
#
_symmetry.space_group_name_H-M   'P 1'
#
loop_
_entity.id
_entity.type
_entity.pdbx_description
1 polymer ?
#
loop_
_entity_poly.entity_id
_entity_poly.type
_entity_poly.pdbx_seq_one_letter_code
_entity_poly.pdbx_strand_id
1 'polypeptide(L)'
;DDDRDTDIVVLNDVMGNFLWQNDGHGKFEEVGLIAGIGYNADGLPLGSMGLDSADYDQYGRLDVYQTSYANELPALYRNLGGGLFQDVTKPSGAGAGLYPHVNWGAGFVDFENDGDCDLYIANGHLQDNVHRYSDTTTYETANSVLLNEGNGRFRDVSSLCGEALAERRSSRGIAIADLDQDGRCDVVVSQARSRPTLLRNESQPAGHWISVRLHGRGTNRDGVGARIRVMANGVSQVREVHSGRGYQSHWGTEVPFGLAAATAVDEIYVQWIGGGEQVVKSPPIDRVVHIIESSSGRP
;
A
#
# COMPACT_ATOMS: atom_id res chain seq x y z
N ASP A 1 7.35 11.73 8.38
CA ASP A 1 6.57 12.45 9.43
C ASP A 1 5.84 13.70 8.89
N ASP A 2 5.64 13.78 7.57
CA ASP A 2 5.05 14.92 6.83
C ASP A 2 5.87 16.21 6.79
N ASP A 3 7.18 16.16 7.10
CA ASP A 3 8.07 17.32 7.05
C ASP A 3 8.64 17.66 5.65
N ARG A 4 8.24 16.88 4.64
CA ARG A 4 8.57 16.99 3.21
C ARG A 4 9.93 16.42 2.80
N ASP A 5 10.58 15.64 3.67
CA ASP A 5 11.67 14.78 3.25
C ASP A 5 11.24 13.30 3.17
N THR A 6 12.18 12.44 2.80
CA THR A 6 11.93 10.99 2.71
C THR A 6 12.54 10.29 3.92
N ASP A 7 11.68 9.68 4.71
CA ASP A 7 12.00 8.71 5.76
C ASP A 7 12.11 7.28 5.20
N ILE A 8 12.72 6.37 5.95
CA ILE A 8 12.85 4.95 5.55
C ILE A 8 12.33 4.04 6.67
N VAL A 9 11.32 3.24 6.37
CA VAL A 9 10.89 2.11 7.22
C VAL A 9 11.61 0.85 6.78
N VAL A 10 12.21 0.12 7.72
CA VAL A 10 12.86 -1.17 7.47
C VAL A 10 12.23 -2.23 8.35
N LEU A 11 11.67 -3.25 7.72
CA LEU A 11 11.17 -4.43 8.41
C LEU A 11 12.29 -5.40 8.74
N ASN A 12 12.23 -5.97 9.94
CA ASN A 12 13.14 -7.01 10.39
C ASN A 12 12.36 -8.29 10.69
N ASP A 13 12.94 -9.42 10.31
CA ASP A 13 12.42 -10.73 10.70
C ASP A 13 12.80 -11.00 12.16
N VAL A 14 11.81 -11.22 13.02
CA VAL A 14 11.93 -11.54 14.45
C VAL A 14 12.72 -10.53 15.32
N MET A 15 12.81 -9.28 14.87
CA MET A 15 13.39 -8.17 15.64
C MET A 15 12.51 -6.92 15.52
N GLY A 16 12.78 -5.90 16.32
CA GLY A 16 12.06 -4.63 16.20
C GLY A 16 12.33 -3.96 14.86
N ASN A 17 11.31 -3.38 14.25
CA ASN A 17 11.42 -2.65 12.97
C ASN A 17 12.10 -1.29 13.17
N PHE A 18 12.74 -0.78 12.13
CA PHE A 18 13.38 0.53 12.16
C PHE A 18 12.55 1.57 11.41
N LEU A 19 12.54 2.78 11.96
CA LEU A 19 12.17 3.99 11.23
C LEU A 19 13.38 4.91 11.25
N TRP A 20 13.95 5.17 10.09
CA TRP A 20 15.04 6.10 9.88
C TRP A 20 14.45 7.45 9.49
N GLN A 21 14.42 8.38 10.45
CA GLN A 21 13.98 9.75 10.23
C GLN A 21 15.09 10.54 9.57
N ASN A 22 14.79 11.21 8.46
CA ASN A 22 15.73 12.07 7.76
C ASN A 22 15.70 13.50 8.33
N ASP A 23 16.79 14.24 8.18
CA ASP A 23 16.90 15.65 8.62
C ASP A 23 16.83 16.64 7.44
N GLY A 24 16.33 16.19 6.29
CA GLY A 24 16.30 16.91 5.02
C GLY A 24 17.67 17.03 4.33
N HIS A 25 18.75 16.57 4.97
CA HIS A 25 20.12 16.67 4.47
C HIS A 25 20.75 15.30 4.21
N GLY A 26 19.96 14.22 4.31
CA GLY A 26 20.39 12.85 4.06
C GLY A 26 21.13 12.23 5.24
N LYS A 27 21.01 12.82 6.44
CA LYS A 27 21.43 12.19 7.68
C LYS A 27 20.20 11.59 8.35
N PHE A 28 20.32 10.31 8.69
CA PHE A 28 19.22 9.53 9.25
C PHE A 28 19.45 9.22 10.73
N GLU A 29 18.39 9.29 11.52
CA GLU A 29 18.34 8.86 12.92
C GLU A 29 17.34 7.69 13.06
N GLU A 30 17.72 6.63 13.77
CA GLU A 30 16.81 5.51 14.05
C GLU A 30 15.89 5.91 15.21
N VAL A 31 14.59 5.94 14.96
CA VAL A 31 13.56 6.40 15.90
C VAL A 31 12.40 5.41 16.07
N GLY A 32 12.48 4.19 15.52
CA GLY A 32 11.38 3.23 15.40
C GLY A 32 10.68 2.88 16.72
N LEU A 33 11.44 2.75 17.80
CA LEU A 33 10.87 2.52 19.14
C LEU A 33 10.06 3.72 19.63
N ILE A 34 10.61 4.93 19.53
CA ILE A 34 9.97 6.16 20.03
C ILE A 34 8.80 6.57 19.12
N ALA A 35 8.91 6.30 17.83
CA ALA A 35 7.86 6.49 16.83
C ALA A 35 6.70 5.50 16.97
N GLY A 36 6.85 4.41 17.74
CA GLY A 36 5.78 3.44 17.98
C GLY A 36 5.58 2.41 16.87
N ILE A 37 6.53 2.25 15.94
CA ILE A 37 6.47 1.28 14.83
C ILE A 37 7.42 0.10 15.00
N GLY A 38 8.34 0.16 15.97
CA GLY A 38 9.31 -0.92 16.20
C GLY A 38 8.69 -2.24 16.66
N TYR A 39 7.53 -2.22 17.31
CA TYR A 39 6.85 -3.39 17.87
C TYR A 39 5.34 -3.30 17.62
N ASN A 40 4.62 -4.42 17.75
CA ASN A 40 3.16 -4.40 17.70
C ASN A 40 2.55 -3.84 19.00
N ALA A 41 1.22 -3.73 19.07
CA ALA A 41 0.48 -3.23 20.24
C ALA A 41 0.78 -3.98 21.55
N ASP A 42 1.19 -5.25 21.47
CA ASP A 42 1.52 -6.10 22.62
C ASP A 42 3.01 -6.01 23.02
N GLY A 43 3.81 -5.16 22.33
CA GLY A 43 5.24 -4.97 22.56
C GLY A 43 6.11 -6.11 22.02
N LEU A 44 5.59 -6.91 21.08
CA LEU A 44 6.28 -8.06 20.51
C LEU A 44 6.90 -7.72 19.14
N PRO A 45 8.12 -8.20 18.85
CA PRO A 45 8.64 -8.18 17.49
C PRO A 45 7.86 -9.19 16.65
N LEU A 46 7.79 -8.94 15.34
CA LEU A 46 7.06 -9.78 14.38
C LEU A 46 8.03 -10.31 13.33
N GLY A 47 7.72 -11.45 12.72
CA GLY A 47 8.40 -11.94 11.51
C GLY A 47 8.01 -11.12 10.30
N SER A 48 8.53 -9.90 10.20
CA SER A 48 8.08 -8.89 9.24
C SER A 48 8.87 -8.97 7.94
N MET A 49 8.21 -9.03 6.78
CA MET A 49 8.86 -9.29 5.48
C MET A 49 8.50 -8.29 4.39
N GLY A 50 7.22 -7.98 4.23
CA GLY A 50 6.72 -7.00 3.28
C GLY A 50 5.91 -5.88 3.94
N LEU A 51 6.01 -4.69 3.36
CA LEU A 51 5.33 -3.47 3.80
C LEU A 51 4.70 -2.73 2.63
N ASP A 52 3.67 -1.94 2.92
CA ASP A 52 3.22 -0.86 2.04
C ASP A 52 2.71 0.32 2.88
N SER A 53 2.52 1.47 2.23
CA SER A 53 2.07 2.69 2.89
C SER A 53 1.03 3.42 2.05
N ALA A 54 -0.01 3.94 2.71
CA ALA A 54 -1.12 4.67 2.10
C ALA A 54 -1.88 5.49 3.15
N ASP A 55 -2.64 6.49 2.71
CA ASP A 55 -3.61 7.23 3.52
C ASP A 55 -4.93 6.44 3.57
N TYR A 56 -4.99 5.36 4.37
CA TYR A 56 -6.14 4.43 4.33
C TYR A 56 -7.39 5.00 4.99
N ASP A 57 -7.21 5.97 5.89
CA ASP A 57 -8.28 6.60 6.66
C ASP A 57 -8.67 8.00 6.13
N GLN A 58 -8.07 8.43 5.01
CA GLN A 58 -8.31 9.71 4.33
C GLN A 58 -8.06 10.95 5.20
N TYR A 59 -7.11 10.89 6.14
CA TYR A 59 -6.68 12.05 6.93
C TYR A 59 -5.47 12.79 6.34
N GLY A 60 -4.99 12.37 5.16
CA GLY A 60 -3.89 13.00 4.42
C GLY A 60 -2.50 12.62 4.92
N ARG A 61 -2.41 11.63 5.81
CA ARG A 61 -1.14 11.14 6.37
C ARG A 61 -0.96 9.68 5.97
N LEU A 62 0.27 9.30 5.63
CA LEU A 62 0.54 7.94 5.21
C LEU A 62 0.70 7.03 6.42
N ASP A 63 -0.12 5.99 6.46
CA ASP A 63 -0.09 4.90 7.41
C ASP A 63 0.80 3.77 6.87
N VAL A 64 1.16 2.80 7.72
CA VAL A 64 2.04 1.69 7.32
C VAL A 64 1.37 0.37 7.62
N TYR A 65 1.30 -0.51 6.62
CA TYR A 65 0.91 -1.90 6.81
C TYR A 65 2.14 -2.79 6.68
N GLN A 66 2.31 -3.73 7.60
CA GLN A 66 3.34 -4.74 7.54
C GLN A 66 2.77 -6.14 7.71
N THR A 67 3.44 -7.08 7.07
CA THR A 67 3.16 -8.52 7.18
C THR A 67 3.82 -9.15 8.40
N SER A 68 3.39 -10.37 8.75
CA SER A 68 3.93 -11.14 9.88
C SER A 68 4.10 -12.63 9.56
N TYR A 69 4.64 -13.37 10.53
CA TYR A 69 4.74 -14.83 10.44
C TYR A 69 3.44 -15.52 10.91
N ALA A 70 3.39 -16.85 10.77
CA ALA A 70 2.25 -17.63 11.25
C ALA A 70 2.14 -17.58 12.79
N ASN A 71 0.90 -17.48 13.27
CA ASN A 71 0.52 -17.24 14.67
C ASN A 71 0.88 -15.85 15.21
N GLU A 72 1.06 -14.90 14.30
CA GLU A 72 1.21 -13.48 14.56
C GLU A 72 0.11 -12.74 13.78
N LEU A 73 -0.28 -11.55 14.24
CA LEU A 73 -1.11 -10.67 13.42
C LEU A 73 -0.17 -9.73 12.65
N PRO A 74 -0.44 -9.50 11.34
CA PRO A 74 0.17 -8.38 10.63
C PRO A 74 -0.24 -7.08 11.32
N ALA A 75 0.53 -6.01 11.12
CA ALA A 75 0.28 -4.76 11.83
C ALA A 75 -0.08 -3.62 10.86
N LEU A 76 -1.19 -2.94 11.14
CA LEU A 76 -1.55 -1.65 10.56
C LEU A 76 -1.22 -0.55 11.57
N TYR A 77 -0.26 0.29 11.23
CA TYR A 77 0.17 1.43 12.02
C TYR A 77 -0.45 2.71 11.47
N ARG A 78 -1.39 3.28 12.23
CA ARG A 78 -1.98 4.58 11.94
C ARG A 78 -1.01 5.70 12.28
N ASN A 79 -0.80 6.62 11.35
CA ASN A 79 0.02 7.82 11.54
C ASN A 79 -0.78 8.89 12.30
N LEU A 80 -0.35 9.19 13.52
CA LEU A 80 -0.96 10.18 14.41
C LEU A 80 -0.46 11.61 14.15
N GLY A 81 0.52 11.77 13.25
CA GLY A 81 1.26 13.02 13.02
C GLY A 81 2.45 13.16 13.97
N GLY A 82 3.38 14.07 13.60
CA GLY A 82 4.57 14.35 14.40
C GLY A 82 5.52 13.15 14.54
N GLY A 83 5.53 12.24 13.55
CA GLY A 83 6.38 11.05 13.55
C GLY A 83 5.92 9.92 14.48
N LEU A 84 4.68 9.98 15.00
CA LEU A 84 4.14 8.96 15.90
C LEU A 84 3.14 8.04 15.18
N PHE A 85 3.25 6.75 15.48
CA PHE A 85 2.41 5.69 14.94
C PHE A 85 1.73 4.90 16.05
N GLN A 86 0.53 4.39 15.75
CA GLN A 86 -0.23 3.52 16.64
C GLN A 86 -0.66 2.27 15.88
N ASP A 87 -0.37 1.10 16.44
CA ASP A 87 -0.96 -0.15 15.96
C ASP A 87 -2.48 -0.15 16.21
N VAL A 88 -3.24 -0.14 15.12
CA VAL A 88 -4.71 -0.14 15.09
C VAL A 88 -5.27 -1.42 14.47
N THR A 89 -4.46 -2.47 14.33
CA THR A 89 -4.82 -3.71 13.63
C THR A 89 -6.10 -4.35 14.16
N LYS A 90 -6.17 -4.54 15.49
CA LYS A 90 -7.32 -5.15 16.16
C LYS A 90 -8.60 -4.32 15.98
N PRO A 91 -8.62 -3.00 16.28
CA PRO A 91 -9.83 -2.18 16.08
C PRO A 91 -10.20 -1.93 14.62
N SER A 92 -9.24 -1.92 13.68
CA SER A 92 -9.53 -1.76 12.25
C SER A 92 -9.98 -3.06 11.59
N GLY A 93 -9.57 -4.22 12.10
CA GLY A 93 -9.81 -5.50 11.44
C GLY A 93 -8.80 -5.85 10.34
N ALA A 94 -7.71 -5.08 10.20
CA ALA A 94 -6.67 -5.27 9.17
C ALA A 94 -5.82 -6.56 9.32
N GLY A 95 -6.17 -7.42 10.28
CA GLY A 95 -5.59 -8.76 10.47
C GLY A 95 -6.59 -9.90 10.33
N ALA A 96 -7.83 -9.63 9.89
CA ALA A 96 -8.90 -10.62 9.82
C ALA A 96 -8.51 -11.80 8.91
N GLY A 97 -8.58 -13.03 9.44
CA GLY A 97 -8.25 -14.25 8.71
C GLY A 97 -6.74 -14.49 8.49
N LEU A 98 -5.86 -13.58 8.91
CA LEU A 98 -4.43 -13.65 8.59
C LEU A 98 -3.58 -14.37 9.63
N TYR A 99 -4.04 -14.43 10.89
CA TYR A 99 -3.30 -15.02 12.03
C TYR A 99 -2.64 -16.39 11.78
N PRO A 100 -3.28 -17.39 11.15
CA PRO A 100 -2.65 -18.69 10.97
C PRO A 100 -1.61 -18.72 9.84
N HIS A 101 -1.53 -17.69 9.00
CA HIS A 101 -0.77 -17.72 7.75
C HIS A 101 0.53 -16.93 7.86
N VAL A 102 1.52 -17.31 7.07
CA VAL A 102 2.70 -16.48 6.83
C VAL A 102 2.35 -15.51 5.71
N ASN A 103 2.47 -14.21 5.98
CA ASN A 103 2.13 -13.15 5.04
C ASN A 103 3.42 -12.60 4.41
N TRP A 104 3.41 -12.29 3.10
CA TRP A 104 4.60 -11.86 2.36
C TRP A 104 4.44 -10.49 1.71
N GLY A 105 4.14 -10.43 0.41
CA GLY A 105 3.79 -9.18 -0.25
C GLY A 105 2.43 -8.70 0.21
N ALA A 106 2.36 -7.44 0.64
CA ALA A 106 1.11 -6.75 0.92
C ALA A 106 1.10 -5.42 0.18
N GLY A 107 -0.09 -4.94 -0.18
CA GLY A 107 -0.24 -3.69 -0.91
C GLY A 107 -1.61 -3.05 -0.70
N PHE A 108 -1.60 -1.72 -0.58
CA PHE A 108 -2.82 -0.91 -0.59
C PHE A 108 -3.28 -0.66 -2.03
N VAL A 109 -4.57 -0.83 -2.26
CA VAL A 109 -5.18 -0.69 -3.59
C VAL A 109 -6.68 -0.46 -3.44
N ASP A 110 -7.26 0.36 -4.29
CA ASP A 110 -8.70 0.58 -4.36
C ASP A 110 -9.25 -0.32 -5.49
N PHE A 111 -9.86 -1.46 -5.14
CA PHE A 111 -10.23 -2.47 -6.13
C PHE A 111 -11.54 -2.15 -6.85
N GLU A 112 -12.49 -1.50 -6.20
CA GLU A 112 -13.80 -1.10 -6.74
C GLU A 112 -13.89 0.35 -7.22
N ASN A 113 -12.78 1.09 -7.14
CA ASN A 113 -12.69 2.51 -7.46
C ASN A 113 -13.66 3.38 -6.65
N ASP A 114 -13.88 3.04 -5.37
CA ASP A 114 -14.76 3.82 -4.49
C ASP A 114 -14.01 4.96 -3.76
N GLY A 115 -12.69 4.99 -3.88
CA GLY A 115 -11.80 6.00 -3.31
C GLY A 115 -11.13 5.55 -2.00
N ASP A 116 -11.49 4.40 -1.45
CA ASP A 116 -10.91 3.84 -0.23
C ASP A 116 -9.82 2.81 -0.56
N CYS A 117 -8.71 2.82 0.19
CA CYS A 117 -7.65 1.83 -0.01
C CYS A 117 -7.98 0.52 0.72
N ASP A 118 -8.16 -0.56 -0.02
CA ASP A 118 -8.20 -1.95 0.43
C ASP A 118 -6.81 -2.52 0.66
N LEU A 119 -6.75 -3.76 1.13
CA LEU A 119 -5.51 -4.52 1.29
C LEU A 119 -5.55 -5.83 0.51
N TYR A 120 -4.51 -6.07 -0.29
CA TYR A 120 -4.18 -7.37 -0.83
C TYR A 120 -3.00 -7.96 -0.07
N ILE A 121 -3.09 -9.24 0.34
CA ILE A 121 -2.02 -9.94 1.07
C ILE A 121 -1.74 -11.29 0.40
N ALA A 122 -0.49 -11.47 -0.03
CA ALA A 122 0.04 -12.74 -0.49
C ALA A 122 0.41 -13.64 0.69
N ASN A 123 -0.12 -14.86 0.70
CA ASN A 123 0.11 -15.83 1.77
C ASN A 123 0.84 -17.07 1.26
N GLY A 124 1.64 -17.69 2.11
CA GLY A 124 2.22 -19.01 1.84
C GLY A 124 3.24 -19.40 2.90
N HIS A 125 3.18 -20.61 3.45
CA HIS A 125 4.15 -20.96 4.48
C HIS A 125 5.58 -21.07 3.92
N LEU A 126 6.58 -20.79 4.75
CA LEU A 126 7.98 -21.00 4.40
C LEU A 126 8.34 -22.49 4.33
N GLN A 127 7.82 -23.26 5.29
CA GLN A 127 8.14 -24.68 5.50
C GLN A 127 7.12 -25.57 4.77
N ASP A 128 7.59 -26.37 3.81
CA ASP A 128 6.77 -27.31 3.03
C ASP A 128 6.23 -28.51 3.85
N ASN A 129 6.84 -28.76 5.00
CA ASN A 129 6.49 -29.81 5.93
C ASN A 129 5.64 -29.33 7.13
N VAL A 130 5.08 -28.12 7.09
CA VAL A 130 4.32 -27.52 8.20
C VAL A 130 3.17 -28.40 8.72
N HIS A 131 2.54 -29.15 7.82
CA HIS A 131 1.49 -30.11 8.12
C HIS A 131 1.89 -31.22 9.11
N ARG A 132 3.19 -31.38 9.41
CA ARG A 132 3.67 -32.35 10.40
C ARG A 132 3.52 -31.88 11.84
N TYR A 133 3.34 -30.58 12.07
CA TYR A 133 3.31 -29.99 13.42
C TYR A 133 2.31 -28.84 13.59
N SER A 134 1.61 -28.43 12.53
CA SER A 134 0.49 -27.48 12.62
C SER A 134 -0.64 -27.88 11.68
N ASP A 135 -1.86 -27.89 12.23
CA ASP A 135 -3.11 -28.12 11.49
C ASP A 135 -3.82 -26.80 11.14
N THR A 136 -3.28 -25.65 11.56
CA THR A 136 -3.90 -24.34 11.32
C THR A 136 -3.51 -23.72 9.99
N THR A 137 -2.45 -24.24 9.33
CA THR A 137 -1.87 -23.65 8.13
C THR A 137 -1.22 -24.70 7.24
N THR A 138 -0.91 -24.32 6.01
CA THR A 138 -0.35 -25.20 4.97
C THR A 138 0.71 -24.48 4.17
N TYR A 139 1.58 -25.24 3.48
CA TYR A 139 2.59 -24.63 2.59
C TYR A 139 1.99 -23.75 1.51
N GLU A 140 0.89 -24.21 0.93
CA GLU A 140 0.09 -23.50 -0.05
C GLU A 140 -1.17 -22.97 0.63
N THR A 141 -1.39 -21.66 0.56
CA THR A 141 -2.54 -20.97 1.16
C THR A 141 -3.19 -20.08 0.11
N ALA A 142 -4.48 -19.77 0.28
CA ALA A 142 -5.12 -18.74 -0.53
C ALA A 142 -4.60 -17.36 -0.11
N ASN A 143 -4.58 -16.43 -1.07
CA ASN A 143 -4.28 -15.03 -0.76
C ASN A 143 -5.52 -14.35 -0.15
N SER A 144 -5.32 -13.21 0.49
CA SER A 144 -6.39 -12.50 1.20
C SER A 144 -6.64 -11.13 0.60
N VAL A 145 -7.91 -10.72 0.58
CA VAL A 145 -8.36 -9.37 0.25
C VAL A 145 -9.20 -8.85 1.41
N LEU A 146 -8.77 -7.73 1.98
CA LEU A 146 -9.52 -7.03 3.03
C LEU A 146 -10.05 -5.72 2.46
N LEU A 147 -11.36 -5.61 2.35
CA LEU A 147 -12.06 -4.43 1.82
C LEU A 147 -12.17 -3.36 2.90
N ASN A 148 -11.84 -2.11 2.57
CA ASN A 148 -12.05 -0.97 3.46
C ASN A 148 -13.51 -0.51 3.37
N GLU A 149 -14.21 -0.44 4.50
CA GLU A 149 -15.63 -0.09 4.55
C GLU A 149 -15.90 1.43 4.52
N GLY A 150 -14.94 2.23 4.03
CA GLY A 150 -14.99 3.71 3.99
C GLY A 150 -15.01 4.39 5.36
N ASN A 151 -14.62 3.66 6.40
CA ASN A 151 -14.57 4.19 7.77
C ASN A 151 -13.28 3.76 8.50
N GLY A 152 -12.28 3.32 7.74
CA GLY A 152 -11.01 2.82 8.27
C GLY A 152 -11.10 1.46 8.95
N ARG A 153 -12.21 0.73 8.76
CA ARG A 153 -12.32 -0.69 9.12
C ARG A 153 -12.24 -1.56 7.88
N PHE A 154 -11.64 -2.72 8.06
CA PHE A 154 -11.42 -3.72 7.04
C PHE A 154 -12.29 -4.95 7.29
N ARG A 155 -12.84 -5.49 6.21
CA ARG A 155 -13.61 -6.74 6.21
C ARG A 155 -12.94 -7.73 5.27
N ASP A 156 -12.71 -8.96 5.75
CA ASP A 156 -12.24 -10.04 4.88
C ASP A 156 -13.32 -10.39 3.84
N VAL A 157 -12.99 -10.14 2.57
CA VAL A 157 -13.84 -10.44 1.41
C VAL A 157 -13.25 -11.52 0.52
N SER A 158 -12.18 -12.19 0.96
CA SER A 158 -11.46 -13.20 0.16
C SER A 158 -12.39 -14.30 -0.37
N SER A 159 -13.41 -14.68 0.40
CA SER A 159 -14.42 -15.67 0.01
C SER A 159 -15.46 -15.18 -1.00
N LEU A 160 -15.58 -13.86 -1.18
CA LEU A 160 -16.45 -13.22 -2.17
C LEU A 160 -15.72 -12.98 -3.50
N CYS A 161 -14.39 -13.08 -3.51
CA CYS A 161 -13.60 -12.98 -4.71
C CYS A 161 -13.69 -14.26 -5.56
N GLY A 162 -13.31 -14.16 -6.83
CA GLY A 162 -13.39 -15.27 -7.79
C GLY A 162 -12.47 -16.45 -7.46
N GLU A 163 -12.68 -17.58 -8.13
CA GLU A 163 -11.96 -18.85 -7.92
C GLU A 163 -10.43 -18.71 -8.01
N ALA A 164 -9.94 -17.76 -8.82
CA ALA A 164 -8.51 -17.49 -8.96
C ALA A 164 -7.86 -17.02 -7.64
N LEU A 165 -8.56 -16.26 -6.79
CA LEU A 165 -8.05 -15.85 -5.48
C LEU A 165 -8.05 -17.02 -4.48
N ALA A 166 -9.06 -17.89 -4.57
CA ALA A 166 -9.19 -19.06 -3.70
C ALA A 166 -8.14 -20.15 -3.97
N GLU A 167 -7.41 -20.06 -5.09
CA GLU A 167 -6.37 -21.00 -5.44
C GLU A 167 -5.23 -20.96 -4.40
N ARG A 168 -4.90 -22.13 -3.86
CA ARG A 168 -3.85 -22.26 -2.86
C ARG A 168 -2.49 -22.36 -3.53
N ARG A 169 -1.59 -21.46 -3.16
CA ARG A 169 -0.21 -21.36 -3.67
C ARG A 169 0.71 -20.96 -2.54
N SER A 170 2.03 -21.11 -2.73
CA SER A 170 3.01 -20.52 -1.82
C SER A 170 3.42 -19.15 -2.37
N SER A 171 2.55 -18.15 -2.16
CA SER A 171 2.74 -16.79 -2.69
C SER A 171 3.85 -16.03 -1.97
N ARG A 172 4.52 -15.13 -2.69
CA ARG A 172 5.62 -14.29 -2.18
C ARG A 172 5.38 -12.82 -2.54
N GLY A 173 6.08 -12.32 -3.54
CA GLY A 173 6.00 -10.92 -3.94
C GLY A 173 4.76 -10.61 -4.76
N ILE A 174 4.36 -9.35 -4.72
CA ILE A 174 3.21 -8.83 -5.47
C ILE A 174 3.60 -7.58 -6.26
N ALA A 175 2.95 -7.35 -7.39
CA ALA A 175 2.95 -6.08 -8.09
C ALA A 175 1.51 -5.75 -8.49
N ILE A 176 1.08 -4.51 -8.22
CA ILE A 176 -0.28 -4.04 -8.47
C ILE A 176 -0.22 -2.96 -9.53
N ALA A 177 -1.02 -3.10 -10.59
CA ALA A 177 -1.13 -2.14 -11.68
C ALA A 177 -2.40 -2.38 -12.48
N ASP A 178 -2.94 -1.34 -13.10
CA ASP A 178 -3.94 -1.46 -14.15
C ASP A 178 -3.25 -1.92 -15.45
N LEU A 179 -3.28 -3.24 -15.74
CA LEU A 179 -2.48 -3.82 -16.82
C LEU A 179 -3.14 -3.72 -18.18
N ASP A 180 -4.47 -3.62 -18.22
CA ASP A 180 -5.27 -3.53 -19.44
C ASP A 180 -5.89 -2.14 -19.67
N GLN A 181 -5.58 -1.17 -18.79
CA GLN A 181 -5.97 0.23 -18.87
C GLN A 181 -7.48 0.44 -18.78
N ASP A 182 -8.16 -0.38 -17.97
CA ASP A 182 -9.60 -0.29 -17.76
C ASP A 182 -9.99 0.42 -16.44
N GLY A 183 -9.00 0.87 -15.69
CA GLY A 183 -9.14 1.61 -14.43
C GLY A 183 -9.17 0.76 -13.19
N ARG A 184 -9.24 -0.57 -13.30
CA ARG A 184 -9.21 -1.47 -12.16
C ARG A 184 -7.81 -2.07 -12.02
N CYS A 185 -7.24 -1.96 -10.84
CA CYS A 185 -5.92 -2.52 -10.61
C CYS A 185 -5.95 -4.05 -10.54
N ASP A 186 -5.06 -4.69 -11.30
CA ASP A 186 -4.78 -6.12 -11.28
C ASP A 186 -3.62 -6.45 -10.34
N VAL A 187 -3.44 -7.74 -10.04
CA VAL A 187 -2.35 -8.21 -9.17
C VAL A 187 -1.53 -9.30 -9.86
N VAL A 188 -0.22 -9.08 -9.99
CA VAL A 188 0.75 -10.11 -10.35
C VAL A 188 1.40 -10.64 -9.09
N VAL A 189 1.41 -11.96 -8.90
CA VAL A 189 1.92 -12.64 -7.71
C VAL A 189 3.04 -13.58 -8.10
N SER A 190 4.22 -13.44 -7.47
CA SER A 190 5.29 -14.43 -7.60
C SER A 190 5.00 -15.62 -6.69
N GLN A 191 5.20 -16.82 -7.23
CA GLN A 191 4.94 -18.09 -6.54
C GLN A 191 6.25 -18.80 -6.25
N ALA A 192 6.46 -19.23 -5.01
CA ALA A 192 7.63 -20.01 -4.67
C ALA A 192 7.62 -21.33 -5.46
N ARG A 193 8.72 -21.59 -6.18
CA ARG A 193 8.94 -22.83 -6.96
C ARG A 193 7.86 -23.11 -8.02
N SER A 194 7.14 -22.08 -8.46
CA SER A 194 6.09 -22.20 -9.47
C SER A 194 6.06 -20.98 -10.38
N ARG A 195 5.22 -21.02 -11.41
CA ARG A 195 4.99 -19.89 -12.31
C ARG A 195 4.24 -18.76 -11.58
N PRO A 196 4.49 -17.48 -11.93
CA PRO A 196 3.69 -16.37 -11.43
C PRO A 196 2.20 -16.54 -11.74
N THR A 197 1.35 -15.91 -10.93
CA THR A 197 -0.09 -15.83 -11.12
C THR A 197 -0.46 -14.40 -11.46
N LEU A 198 -1.35 -14.21 -12.44
CA LEU A 198 -1.99 -12.93 -12.73
C LEU A 198 -3.45 -13.04 -12.29
N LEU A 199 -3.86 -12.14 -11.41
CA LEU A 199 -5.24 -11.98 -10.97
C LEU A 199 -5.78 -10.71 -11.63
N ARG A 200 -6.74 -10.89 -12.54
CA ARG A 200 -7.43 -9.77 -13.18
C ARG A 200 -8.59 -9.31 -12.33
N ASN A 201 -8.71 -8.01 -12.12
CA ASN A 201 -9.78 -7.43 -11.32
C ASN A 201 -11.03 -7.16 -12.16
N GLU A 202 -12.12 -7.82 -11.78
CA GLU A 202 -13.43 -7.74 -12.43
C GLU A 202 -14.50 -7.15 -11.48
N SER A 203 -14.08 -6.41 -10.45
CA SER A 203 -14.97 -5.77 -9.48
C SER A 203 -16.02 -4.88 -10.15
N GLN A 204 -17.22 -4.88 -9.57
CA GLN A 204 -18.37 -4.12 -10.04
C GLN A 204 -19.09 -3.44 -8.86
N PRO A 205 -19.61 -2.21 -9.03
CA PRO A 205 -19.47 -1.37 -10.22
C PRO A 205 -18.02 -0.88 -10.36
N ALA A 206 -17.55 -0.64 -11.59
CA ALA A 206 -16.15 -0.25 -11.83
C ALA A 206 -15.79 1.20 -11.44
N GLY A 207 -16.78 2.04 -11.14
CA GLY A 207 -16.58 3.47 -10.86
C GLY A 207 -15.96 4.26 -12.02
N HIS A 208 -15.79 5.56 -11.80
CA HIS A 208 -14.85 6.38 -12.58
C HIS A 208 -13.47 6.31 -11.94
N TRP A 209 -12.43 6.63 -12.70
CA TRP A 209 -11.05 6.56 -12.19
C TRP A 209 -10.17 7.63 -12.82
N ILE A 210 -9.02 7.87 -12.21
CA ILE A 210 -7.93 8.63 -12.81
C ILE A 210 -6.60 8.08 -12.31
N SER A 211 -5.65 7.84 -13.21
CA SER A 211 -4.29 7.48 -12.83
C SER A 211 -3.35 8.63 -13.11
N VAL A 212 -2.41 8.90 -12.20
CA VAL A 212 -1.43 9.97 -12.36
C VAL A 212 -0.05 9.38 -12.53
N ARG A 213 0.66 9.82 -13.58
CA ARG A 213 2.07 9.48 -13.80
C ARG A 213 2.92 10.74 -13.86
N LEU A 214 3.84 10.84 -12.93
CA LEU A 214 4.72 12.00 -12.79
C LEU A 214 5.98 11.86 -13.65
N HIS A 215 6.46 12.99 -14.15
CA HIS A 215 7.73 13.10 -14.87
C HIS A 215 8.55 14.23 -14.27
N GLY A 216 9.39 13.90 -13.29
CA GLY A 216 10.28 14.85 -12.64
C GLY A 216 11.37 15.37 -13.58
N ARG A 217 11.82 16.60 -13.33
CA ARG A 217 12.93 17.29 -14.00
C ARG A 217 14.01 17.75 -13.02
N GLY A 218 13.68 17.90 -11.74
CA GLY A 218 14.59 18.34 -10.68
C GLY A 218 15.29 17.19 -9.98
N THR A 219 14.63 16.60 -8.97
CA THR A 219 15.26 15.65 -8.03
C THR A 219 15.40 14.24 -8.58
N ASN A 220 14.30 13.64 -9.03
CA ASN A 220 14.32 12.31 -9.64
C ASN A 220 13.26 12.22 -10.74
N ARG A 221 13.51 11.39 -11.77
CA ARG A 221 12.72 11.38 -13.00
C ARG A 221 11.33 10.77 -12.82
N ASP A 222 11.21 9.80 -11.92
CA ASP A 222 9.98 9.05 -11.69
C ASP A 222 9.04 9.73 -10.68
N GLY A 223 9.48 10.83 -10.06
CA GLY A 223 8.71 11.55 -9.05
C GLY A 223 8.59 10.80 -7.71
N VAL A 224 9.49 9.85 -7.43
CA VAL A 224 9.51 9.10 -6.16
C VAL A 224 9.56 10.07 -4.98
N GLY A 225 8.70 9.84 -3.98
CA GLY A 225 8.50 10.70 -2.80
C GLY A 225 7.58 11.90 -3.06
N ALA A 226 7.10 12.12 -4.28
CA ALA A 226 6.12 13.17 -4.53
C ALA A 226 4.73 12.74 -4.05
N ARG A 227 4.02 13.68 -3.42
CA ARG A 227 2.63 13.51 -3.00
C ARG A 227 1.66 14.09 -4.02
N ILE A 228 0.62 13.32 -4.30
CA ILE A 228 -0.43 13.65 -5.25
C ILE A 228 -1.73 13.71 -4.45
N ARG A 229 -2.41 14.85 -4.51
CA ARG A 229 -3.75 15.00 -3.98
C ARG A 229 -4.74 15.21 -5.13
N VAL A 230 -5.75 14.36 -5.20
CA VAL A 230 -6.85 14.47 -6.16
C VAL A 230 -8.10 14.93 -5.42
N MET A 231 -8.73 15.98 -5.93
CA MET A 231 -9.98 16.53 -5.42
C MET A 231 -11.10 16.23 -6.41
N ALA A 232 -12.14 15.50 -6.00
CA ALA A 232 -13.30 15.20 -6.84
C ALA A 232 -14.57 15.13 -6.00
N ASN A 233 -15.61 15.86 -6.39
CA ASN A 233 -16.93 15.83 -5.74
C ASN A 233 -16.87 16.06 -4.20
N GLY A 234 -15.96 16.94 -3.76
CA GLY A 234 -15.76 17.23 -2.34
C GLY A 234 -14.95 16.18 -1.56
N VAL A 235 -14.49 15.10 -2.19
CA VAL A 235 -13.59 14.10 -1.62
C VAL A 235 -12.14 14.45 -1.97
N SER A 236 -11.23 14.25 -1.01
CA SER A 236 -9.80 14.51 -1.14
C SER A 236 -9.04 13.21 -0.90
N GLN A 237 -8.40 12.67 -1.92
CA GLN A 237 -7.53 11.50 -1.78
C GLN A 237 -6.06 11.91 -1.89
N VAL A 238 -5.22 11.39 -1.01
CA VAL A 238 -3.77 11.60 -1.02
C VAL A 238 -3.06 10.29 -1.28
N ARG A 239 -2.12 10.28 -2.25
CA ARG A 239 -1.25 9.14 -2.51
C ARG A 239 0.17 9.62 -2.78
N GLU A 240 1.15 8.74 -2.55
CA GLU A 240 2.57 9.02 -2.78
C GLU A 240 3.15 8.07 -3.83
N VAL A 241 4.08 8.58 -4.63
CA VAL A 241 4.88 7.75 -5.53
C VAL A 241 5.98 7.07 -4.71
N HIS A 242 5.75 5.84 -4.27
CA HIS A 242 6.77 5.11 -3.51
C HIS A 242 7.81 4.42 -4.39
N SER A 243 8.95 4.11 -3.78
CA SER A 243 9.93 3.13 -4.25
C SER A 243 10.19 2.12 -3.13
N GLY A 244 10.38 0.84 -3.46
CA GLY A 244 10.73 -0.18 -2.46
C GLY A 244 9.60 -0.64 -1.53
N ARG A 245 8.42 -0.98 -2.10
CA ARG A 245 7.26 -1.55 -1.38
C ARG A 245 7.07 -3.04 -1.69
N GLY A 246 6.36 -3.76 -0.83
CA GLY A 246 6.09 -5.20 -0.96
C GLY A 246 7.20 -6.09 -0.43
N TYR A 247 7.35 -7.30 -1.01
CA TYR A 247 8.41 -8.27 -0.68
C TYR A 247 8.95 -8.87 -1.98
N GLN A 248 10.27 -8.78 -2.23
CA GLN A 248 10.88 -9.22 -3.50
C GLN A 248 10.19 -8.65 -4.76
N SER A 249 9.61 -7.46 -4.64
CA SER A 249 8.81 -6.83 -5.69
C SER A 249 8.82 -5.31 -5.54
N HIS A 250 8.21 -4.61 -6.50
CA HIS A 250 7.97 -3.17 -6.47
C HIS A 250 6.95 -2.79 -7.56
N TRP A 251 6.12 -1.77 -7.30
CA TRP A 251 5.19 -1.13 -8.25
C TRP A 251 4.89 0.32 -7.82
N GLY A 252 4.10 1.04 -8.63
CA GLY A 252 3.53 2.34 -8.24
C GLY A 252 4.12 3.58 -8.92
N THR A 253 4.71 3.45 -10.12
CA THR A 253 5.07 4.62 -10.96
C THR A 253 3.86 5.27 -11.64
N GLU A 254 2.76 4.53 -11.71
CA GLU A 254 1.44 5.03 -12.05
C GLU A 254 0.58 4.94 -10.78
N VAL A 255 0.00 6.06 -10.37
CA VAL A 255 -0.72 6.19 -9.11
C VAL A 255 -2.22 6.27 -9.41
N PRO A 256 -2.97 5.17 -9.22
CA PRO A 256 -4.41 5.13 -9.50
C PRO A 256 -5.19 5.89 -8.42
N PHE A 257 -6.39 6.36 -8.74
CA PHE A 257 -7.38 6.93 -7.83
C PHE A 257 -8.78 6.54 -8.32
N GLY A 258 -9.56 5.87 -7.47
CA GLY A 258 -10.98 5.66 -7.73
C GLY A 258 -11.76 6.95 -7.50
N LEU A 259 -12.75 7.21 -8.33
CA LEU A 259 -13.58 8.42 -8.27
C LEU A 259 -15.04 8.11 -7.93
N ALA A 260 -15.36 6.84 -7.64
CA ALA A 260 -16.72 6.35 -7.44
C ALA A 260 -17.67 6.84 -8.55
N ALA A 261 -18.71 7.59 -8.19
CA ALA A 261 -19.68 8.15 -9.14
C ALA A 261 -19.31 9.57 -9.62
N ALA A 262 -18.16 10.14 -9.23
CA ALA A 262 -17.77 11.48 -9.63
C ALA A 262 -17.44 11.52 -11.13
N THR A 263 -18.13 12.40 -11.85
CA THR A 263 -17.97 12.55 -13.31
C THR A 263 -16.95 13.63 -13.70
N ALA A 264 -16.25 14.21 -12.72
CA ALA A 264 -15.23 15.23 -12.93
C ALA A 264 -14.28 15.28 -11.73
N VAL A 265 -13.03 15.63 -12.01
CA VAL A 265 -12.01 15.99 -11.01
C VAL A 265 -11.86 17.51 -11.02
N ASP A 266 -11.89 18.12 -9.84
CA ASP A 266 -11.75 19.57 -9.68
C ASP A 266 -10.29 19.99 -9.93
N GLU A 267 -9.36 19.29 -9.27
CA GLU A 267 -7.92 19.51 -9.42
C GLU A 267 -7.07 18.31 -9.02
N ILE A 268 -5.88 18.23 -9.60
CA ILE A 268 -4.75 17.47 -9.06
C ILE A 268 -3.72 18.46 -8.53
N TYR A 269 -3.34 18.30 -7.27
CA TYR A 269 -2.22 19.00 -6.66
C TYR A 269 -1.05 18.02 -6.51
N VAL A 270 0.13 18.43 -6.98
CA VAL A 270 1.37 17.66 -6.87
C VAL A 270 2.37 18.44 -6.03
N GLN A 271 2.86 17.81 -4.97
CA GLN A 271 3.96 18.28 -4.16
C GLN A 271 5.20 17.45 -4.50
N TRP A 272 6.20 18.08 -5.09
CA TRP A 272 7.44 17.42 -5.51
C TRP A 272 8.44 17.33 -4.35
N ILE A 273 9.12 16.18 -4.22
CA ILE A 273 10.13 15.95 -3.17
C ILE A 273 11.29 16.96 -3.22
N GLY A 274 11.59 17.52 -4.40
CA GLY A 274 12.65 18.51 -4.59
C GLY A 274 12.33 19.94 -4.15
N GLY A 275 11.14 20.17 -3.61
CA GLY A 275 10.59 21.50 -3.44
C GLY A 275 9.97 21.98 -4.75
N GLY A 276 8.65 22.17 -4.73
CA GLY A 276 7.88 22.56 -5.89
C GLY A 276 6.44 22.09 -5.72
N GLU A 277 5.50 22.93 -6.12
CA GLU A 277 4.07 22.63 -6.02
C GLU A 277 3.44 22.95 -7.37
N GLN A 278 2.57 22.07 -7.86
CA GLN A 278 1.92 22.23 -9.15
C GLN A 278 0.45 21.84 -9.05
N VAL A 279 -0.42 22.64 -9.67
CA VAL A 279 -1.85 22.38 -9.74
C VAL A 279 -2.27 22.18 -11.19
N VAL A 280 -2.99 21.10 -11.46
CA VAL A 280 -3.69 20.83 -12.72
C VAL A 280 -5.19 20.94 -12.47
N LYS A 281 -5.83 21.95 -13.06
CA LYS A 281 -7.28 22.19 -12.92
C LYS A 281 -8.06 21.35 -13.94
N SER A 282 -9.20 20.80 -13.52
CA SER A 282 -10.15 20.06 -14.35
C SER A 282 -9.49 19.04 -15.29
N PRO A 283 -8.65 18.13 -14.78
CA PRO A 283 -8.04 17.09 -15.60
C PRO A 283 -9.11 16.12 -16.12
N PRO A 284 -8.85 15.46 -17.25
CA PRO A 284 -9.74 14.42 -17.75
C PRO A 284 -9.73 13.20 -16.83
N ILE A 285 -10.87 12.49 -16.77
CA ILE A 285 -11.04 11.23 -16.06
C ILE A 285 -10.98 10.02 -17.02
N ASP A 286 -11.06 8.83 -16.45
CA ASP A 286 -11.04 7.51 -17.09
C ASP A 286 -9.83 7.33 -18.01
N ARG A 287 -8.67 7.79 -17.52
CA ARG A 287 -7.38 7.68 -18.21
C ARG A 287 -6.20 7.95 -17.29
N VAL A 288 -5.03 7.64 -17.81
CA VAL A 288 -3.75 8.09 -17.26
C VAL A 288 -3.48 9.54 -17.65
N VAL A 289 -3.19 10.38 -16.66
CA VAL A 289 -2.75 11.77 -16.81
C VAL A 289 -1.26 11.85 -16.52
N HIS A 290 -0.51 12.36 -17.50
CA HIS A 290 0.92 12.61 -17.33
C HIS A 290 1.16 14.05 -16.89
N ILE A 291 1.84 14.21 -15.75
CA ILE A 291 2.20 15.53 -15.21
C ILE A 291 3.72 15.67 -15.25
N ILE A 292 4.19 16.65 -16.00
CA ILE A 292 5.62 16.97 -16.08
C ILE A 292 5.91 18.08 -15.08
N GLU A 293 6.92 17.88 -14.25
CA GLU A 293 7.39 18.89 -13.28
C GLU A 293 7.68 20.20 -14.00
N SER A 294 6.97 21.25 -13.60
CA SER A 294 7.22 22.59 -14.11
C SER A 294 8.63 23.03 -13.72
N SER A 295 9.31 23.73 -14.63
CA SER A 295 10.57 24.40 -14.29
C SER A 295 10.26 25.63 -13.44
N SER A 296 9.98 25.45 -12.15
CA SER A 296 10.00 26.57 -11.20
C SER A 296 11.46 26.95 -10.99
N GLY A 297 11.84 28.17 -11.38
CA GLY A 297 13.10 28.77 -10.96
C GLY A 297 13.20 28.64 -9.44
N ARG A 298 14.35 28.15 -8.95
CA ARG A 298 14.65 28.16 -7.52
C ARG A 298 14.37 29.59 -6.99
N PRO A 299 13.70 29.75 -5.83
CA PRO A 299 13.65 31.04 -5.17
C PRO A 299 15.07 31.59 -4.93
#